data_AF-A0A9W9HR82-F1
#
_entry.id   AF-A0A9W9HR82-F1
#
_cell.length_a   1.000
_cell.length_b   1.000
_cell.length_c   1.000
_cell.angle_alpha   90.00
_cell.angle_beta   90.00
_cell.angle_gamma   90.00
#
_symmetry.space_group_name_H-M   'P 1'
#
loop_
_entity.id
_entity.type
_entity.pdbx_description
1 polymer ?
#
loop_
_entity_poly.entity_id
_entity_poly.type
_entity_poly.pdbx_seq_one_letter_code
_entity_poly.pdbx_strand_id
1 'polypeptide(L)' 'MTFTIEPILTLGANREMYWPDDWTNVTVDGKRTAQFEHTLLVTETGVEVLTARLENSPGGPIPIPEGSK' A
#
# COMPACT_ATOMS: atom_id res chain seq x y z
N MET A 1 5.71 -17.44 -5.19
CA MET A 1 5.84 -16.82 -3.84
C MET A 1 4.75 -15.78 -3.70
N THR A 2 4.13 -15.64 -2.53
CA THR A 2 3.10 -14.61 -2.27
C THR A 2 3.53 -13.69 -1.12
N PHE A 3 3.44 -12.38 -1.31
CA PHE A 3 3.80 -11.38 -0.29
C PHE A 3 3.07 -10.05 -0.52
N THR A 4 3.12 -9.13 0.45
CA THR A 4 2.51 -7.80 0.35
C THR A 4 3.55 -6.73 0.03
N ILE A 5 3.12 -5.69 -0.68
CA ILE A 5 3.80 -4.40 -0.70
C ILE A 5 2.80 -3.37 -0.18
N GLU A 6 3.11 -2.76 0.96
CA GLU A 6 2.17 -1.96 1.76
C GLU A 6 2.74 -0.61 2.24
N PRO A 7 3.25 0.25 1.33
CA PRO A 7 3.96 1.48 1.71
C PRO A 7 3.06 2.45 2.49
N ILE A 8 3.60 2.97 3.58
CA ILE A 8 3.02 4.08 4.35
C ILE A 8 3.86 5.33 4.06
N LEU A 9 3.23 6.37 3.50
CA LEU A 9 3.89 7.64 3.18
C LEU A 9 3.43 8.74 4.14
N THR A 10 4.38 9.55 4.61
CA THR A 10 4.16 10.63 5.59
C THR A 10 4.42 12.00 4.95
N LEU A 11 3.55 12.99 5.18
CA LEU A 11 3.81 14.38 4.74
C LEU A 11 4.92 15.08 5.55
N GLY A 12 5.34 14.49 6.65
CA GLY A 12 6.36 15.03 7.55
C GLY A 12 7.32 13.94 8.02
N ALA A 13 7.60 13.94 9.32
CA ALA A 13 8.52 12.98 9.92
C ALA A 13 8.02 11.54 9.71
N ASN A 14 8.95 10.62 9.43
CA ASN A 14 8.67 9.18 9.36
C ASN A 14 8.71 8.51 10.73
N ARG A 15 9.12 9.23 11.79
CA ARG A 15 9.19 8.71 13.15
C ARG A 15 7.78 8.54 13.71
N GLU A 16 7.55 7.39 14.31
CA GLU A 16 6.26 6.97 14.81
C GLU A 16 6.19 6.85 16.34
N MET A 17 4.97 6.76 16.85
CA MET A 17 4.66 6.42 18.24
C MET A 17 3.29 5.71 18.34
N TYR A 18 3.16 4.85 19.33
CA TYR A 18 1.90 4.15 19.62
C TYR A 18 1.07 4.93 20.65
N TRP A 19 -0.25 4.97 20.43
CA TRP A 19 -1.19 5.42 21.45
C TRP A 19 -1.34 4.37 22.56
N PRO A 20 -1.93 4.74 23.72
CA PRO A 20 -2.12 3.83 24.85
C PRO A 20 -3.10 2.67 24.61
N ASP A 21 -3.67 2.56 23.40
CA ASP A 21 -4.59 1.49 23.01
C ASP A 21 -3.86 0.25 22.46
N ASP A 22 -2.53 0.26 22.43
CA ASP A 22 -1.66 -0.80 21.93
C ASP A 22 -1.80 -1.10 20.41
N TRP A 23 -2.50 -0.26 19.65
CA TRP A 23 -2.77 -0.48 18.23
C TRP A 23 -2.51 0.73 17.34
N THR A 24 -2.97 1.90 17.74
CA THR A 24 -2.96 3.08 16.88
C THR A 24 -1.53 3.62 16.77
N ASN A 25 -0.96 3.51 15.58
CA ASN A 25 0.36 4.04 15.26
C ASN A 25 0.22 5.41 14.55
N VAL A 26 0.86 6.43 15.08
CA VAL A 26 0.79 7.81 14.56
C VAL A 26 2.18 8.40 14.34
N THR A 27 2.30 9.37 13.44
CA THR A 27 3.55 10.14 13.33
C THR A 27 3.71 11.05 14.55
N VAL A 28 4.96 11.22 15.00
CA VAL A 28 5.26 12.09 16.15
C VAL A 28 4.92 13.57 15.90
N ASP A 29 4.78 13.97 14.63
CA ASP A 29 4.44 15.34 14.22
C ASP A 29 2.95 15.55 13.93
N GLY A 30 2.12 14.51 14.04
CA GLY A 30 0.68 14.56 13.83
C GLY A 30 0.23 14.91 12.40
N LYS A 31 1.14 14.92 11.41
CA LYS A 31 0.78 15.18 10.01
C LYS A 31 0.13 13.96 9.37
N ARG A 32 -0.59 14.20 8.26
CA ARG A 32 -1.30 13.16 7.53
C ARG A 32 -0.34 12.11 6.96
N THR A 33 -0.82 10.88 6.99
CA THR A 33 -0.22 9.71 6.34
C THR A 33 -1.22 9.11 5.35
N ALA A 34 -0.71 8.33 4.40
CA ALA A 34 -1.52 7.53 3.50
C ALA A 34 -0.85 6.17 3.26
N GLN A 35 -1.65 5.12 3.11
CA GLN A 35 -1.20 3.77 2.84
C GLN A 35 -1.98 3.19 1.66
N PHE A 36 -1.29 2.39 0.86
CA PHE A 36 -1.88 1.48 -0.12
C PHE A 36 -1.23 0.11 0.04
N GLU A 37 -1.95 -0.95 -0.30
CA GLU A 37 -1.46 -2.32 -0.16
C GLU A 37 -1.98 -3.21 -1.30
N HIS A 38 -1.12 -4.08 -1.80
CA HIS A 38 -1.51 -5.23 -2.62
C HIS A 38 -0.81 -6.50 -2.18
N THR A 39 -1.54 -7.62 -2.29
CA THR A 39 -0.98 -8.96 -2.24
C THR A 39 -0.55 -9.38 -3.64
N LEU A 40 0.71 -9.75 -3.77
CA LEU A 40 1.36 -10.07 -5.02
C LEU A 40 1.72 -11.55 -5.07
N LEU A 41 1.51 -12.17 -6.23
CA LEU A 41 2.02 -13.50 -6.57
C LEU A 41 3.15 -13.35 -7.58
N VAL A 42 4.36 -13.76 -7.20
CA VAL A 42 5.49 -13.90 -8.15
C VAL A 42 5.22 -15.10 -9.05
N THR A 43 5.17 -14.86 -10.36
CA THR A 43 4.99 -15.87 -11.41
C THR A 43 6.34 -16.15 -12.10
N GLU A 44 6.37 -17.09 -13.05
CA GLU A 44 7.62 -17.43 -13.77
C GLU A 44 8.21 -16.26 -14.56
N THR A 45 7.37 -15.34 -15.03
CA THR A 45 7.76 -14.26 -15.95
C THR A 45 7.47 -12.86 -15.39
N GLY A 46 6.92 -12.75 -14.18
CA GLY A 46 6.57 -11.45 -13.60
C GLY A 46 5.76 -11.56 -12.32
N VAL A 47 4.69 -10.79 -12.24
CA VAL A 47 3.85 -10.67 -11.05
C VAL A 47 2.36 -10.62 -11.42
N GLU A 48 1.55 -11.27 -10.60
CA GLU A 48 0.09 -11.13 -10.60
C GLU A 48 -0.34 -10.36 -9.33
N VAL A 49 -1.20 -9.36 -9.50
CA VAL A 49 -1.76 -8.56 -8.40
C VAL A 49 -3.08 -9.18 -7.95
N LEU A 50 -3.03 -10.02 -6.92
CA LEU A 50 -4.18 -10.83 -6.48
C LEU A 50 -5.34 -9.97 -5.93
N THR A 51 -5.04 -8.77 -5.44
CA THR A 51 -6.02 -7.83 -4.89
C THR A 51 -6.26 -6.62 -5.80
N ALA A 52 -6.05 -6.77 -7.11
CA ALA A 52 -6.30 -5.72 -8.09
C ALA A 52 -7.77 -5.27 -8.09
N ARG A 53 -7.98 -3.99 -8.43
CA ARG A 53 -9.31 -3.41 -8.61
C ARG A 53 -10.02 -4.02 -9.82
N LEU A 54 -11.31 -4.29 -9.67
CA LEU A 54 -12.18 -4.87 -10.71
C LEU A 54 -13.12 -3.81 -11.30
N GLU A 55 -13.87 -4.19 -12.33
CA GLU A 55 -14.87 -3.32 -12.99
C GLU A 55 -15.90 -2.75 -12.01
N ASN A 56 -16.31 -3.53 -11.01
CA ASN A 56 -17.25 -3.11 -9.98
C ASN A 56 -16.60 -2.38 -8.79
N SER A 57 -15.29 -2.16 -8.80
CA SER A 57 -14.61 -1.39 -7.73
C SER A 57 -14.91 0.11 -7.90
N PRO A 58 -15.12 0.88 -6.82
CA PRO A 58 -15.35 2.33 -6.92
C PRO A 58 -14.21 3.05 -7.64
N GLY A 59 -14.47 3.56 -8.85
CA GLY A 59 -13.48 4.18 -9.75
C GLY A 59 -12.84 3.22 -10.77
N GLY A 60 -13.31 1.99 -10.88
CA GLY A 60 -12.91 1.01 -11.90
C GLY A 60 -11.53 0.36 -11.69
N PRO A 61 -11.08 -0.46 -12.65
CA PRO A 61 -9.74 -1.04 -12.65
C PRO A 61 -8.67 0.03 -12.95
N ILE A 62 -7.47 -0.15 -12.42
CA ILE A 62 -6.30 0.67 -12.78
C ILE A 62 -5.39 -0.20 -13.65
N PRO A 63 -5.10 0.20 -14.91
CA PRO A 63 -4.16 -0.52 -15.75
C PRO A 63 -2.78 -0.58 -15.08
N ILE A 64 -2.10 -1.73 -15.22
CA ILE A 64 -0.68 -1.81 -14.86
C ILE A 64 0.07 -0.79 -15.72
N PRO A 65 0.85 0.13 -15.13
CA PRO A 65 1.60 1.11 -15.90
C PRO A 65 2.54 0.39 -16.89
N GLU A 66 2.43 0.73 -18.17
CA GLU A 66 3.36 0.21 -19.17
C GLU A 66 4.74 0.85 -18.98
N GLY A 67 5.68 0.08 -18.44
CA GLY A 67 7.12 0.37 -18.46
C GLY A 67 7.55 1.69 -17.80
N SER A 68 7.89 1.63 -16.51
CA SER A 68 8.94 2.53 -16.01
C SER A 68 10.27 2.05 -16.59
N LYS A 69 10.79 2.79 -17.58
CA LYS A 69 12.22 2.73 -17.87
C LYS A 69 13.01 3.34 -16.72
#